data_AF-A0A2G3K1P4-F1
#
_entry.id   AF-A0A2G3K1P4-F1
#
_cell.length_a   1.000
_cell.length_b   1.000
_cell.length_c   1.000
_cell.angle_alpha   90.00
_cell.angle_beta   90.00
_cell.angle_gamma   90.00
#
_symmetry.space_group_name_H-M   'P 1'
#
loop_
_entity.id
_entity.type
_entity.pdbx_description
1 polymer ?
#
loop_
_entity_poly.entity_id
_entity_poly.type
_entity_poly.pdbx_seq_one_letter_code
_entity_poly.pdbx_strand_id
1 'polypeptide(L)'
;MLVFFLVVSVAFLALIVSKLGQVIPTQSKNDEITDSALQAAKAALLGWTVSHADLPGLLLYPDHNNTDGNYDGTSDCPSISGNASLLGALPDKIDSNSSNFGNCLADQNNSRPFGISYLRDGSGTKLWYAVSQNLLTGYPGPTTPEITTAWLDTPAPSLWLKICNGSSTPIDDVAFVIIAPGPPLGGQNRNAAAPAAINFLEGIPNGGTGACAGSQSNADTDANLTFVSAPQTATFNDKLVFVTKQELITALVPRIVNDVRVELDKFHIQNGQYSAAGDSSGECDATSNTSHLPLNNITPDIGCVGSGLSSLPEWIGLNTTIGWFPEITYNKVNDDEVTLKLTNCAITFTLKWNTTPAPGHSDVTRSPPAC
;
A
#
# COMPACT_ATOMS: atom_id res chain seq x y z
N MET A 1 -14.16 24.66 58.40
CA MET A 1 -13.53 25.35 57.25
C MET A 1 -12.07 24.92 57.03
N LEU A 2 -11.22 24.91 58.07
CA LEU A 2 -9.79 24.60 57.96
C LEU A 2 -9.47 23.17 57.48
N VAL A 3 -10.28 22.17 57.90
CA VAL A 3 -10.13 20.77 57.47
C VAL A 3 -10.48 20.58 55.98
N PHE A 4 -11.43 21.36 55.45
CA PHE A 4 -11.82 21.28 54.04
C PHE A 4 -10.69 21.80 53.12
N PHE A 5 -10.04 22.92 53.50
CA PHE A 5 -8.90 23.44 52.76
C PHE A 5 -7.69 22.50 52.77
N LEU A 6 -7.45 21.80 53.88
CA LEU A 6 -6.37 20.81 53.98
C LEU A 6 -6.60 19.65 53.00
N VAL A 7 -7.81 19.08 52.98
CA VAL A 7 -8.15 17.95 52.08
C VAL A 7 -8.09 18.35 50.61
N VAL A 8 -8.55 19.56 50.26
CA VAL A 8 -8.47 20.08 48.89
C VAL A 8 -7.01 20.32 48.47
N SER A 9 -6.17 20.85 49.37
CA SER A 9 -4.74 21.09 49.05
C SER A 9 -3.96 19.79 48.82
N VAL A 10 -4.22 18.74 49.59
CA VAL A 10 -3.56 17.43 49.44
C VAL A 10 -4.00 16.73 48.14
N ALA A 11 -5.28 16.82 47.78
CA ALA A 11 -5.78 16.30 46.50
C ALA A 11 -5.19 17.04 45.29
N PHE A 12 -5.00 18.37 45.39
CA PHE A 12 -4.40 19.18 44.34
C PHE A 12 -2.89 18.87 44.18
N LEU A 13 -2.18 18.69 45.29
CA LEU A 13 -0.77 18.24 45.29
C LEU A 13 -0.62 16.84 44.68
N ALA A 14 -1.52 15.91 44.99
CA ALA A 14 -1.50 14.57 44.39
C ALA A 14 -1.75 14.57 42.87
N LEU A 15 -2.63 15.45 42.38
CA LEU A 15 -2.85 15.65 40.94
C LEU A 15 -1.65 16.30 40.24
N ILE A 16 -0.98 17.24 40.90
CA ILE A 16 0.24 17.87 40.37
C ILE A 16 1.38 16.84 40.34
N VAL A 17 1.58 16.04 41.39
CA VAL A 17 2.62 14.99 41.44
C VAL A 17 2.32 13.86 40.44
N SER A 18 1.07 13.51 40.19
CA SER A 18 0.74 12.50 39.14
C SER A 18 0.98 13.03 37.73
N LYS A 19 0.85 14.35 37.51
CA LYS A 19 1.18 14.99 36.22
C LYS A 19 2.67 15.33 36.06
N LEU A 20 3.41 15.59 37.14
CA LEU A 20 4.85 15.78 37.11
C LEU A 20 5.64 14.46 37.11
N GLY A 21 5.03 13.36 37.55
CA GLY A 21 5.61 12.01 37.48
C GLY A 21 5.60 11.39 36.08
N GLN A 22 4.81 11.96 35.15
CA GLN A 22 5.00 11.76 33.72
C GLN A 22 5.91 12.87 33.21
N VAL A 23 7.22 12.71 33.43
CA VAL A 23 8.20 13.30 32.52
C VAL A 23 7.93 12.61 31.18
N ILE A 24 6.97 13.13 30.41
CA ILE A 24 6.92 12.89 28.98
C ILE A 24 8.29 13.37 28.53
N PRO A 25 9.21 12.49 28.06
CA PRO A 25 10.41 12.97 27.41
C PRO A 25 9.86 13.90 26.33
N THR A 26 10.13 15.19 26.42
CA THR A 26 9.78 16.13 25.36
C THR A 26 10.38 15.53 24.10
N GLN A 27 9.52 14.96 23.27
CA GLN A 27 9.91 14.39 22.00
C GLN A 27 10.70 15.48 21.30
N SER A 28 11.91 15.17 20.85
CA SER A 28 12.72 16.23 20.28
C SER A 28 11.97 16.76 19.05
N LYS A 29 12.04 18.06 18.78
CA LYS A 29 11.44 18.64 17.57
C LYS A 29 11.86 17.86 16.31
N ASN A 30 13.06 17.32 16.30
CA ASN A 30 13.56 16.49 15.21
C ASN A 30 12.80 15.16 15.10
N ASP A 31 12.46 14.53 16.22
CA ASP A 31 11.63 13.32 16.22
C ASP A 31 10.24 13.58 15.66
N GLU A 32 9.60 14.70 16.04
CA GLU A 32 8.29 15.09 15.50
C GLU A 32 8.35 15.31 13.97
N ILE A 33 9.40 15.99 13.49
CA ILE A 33 9.63 16.19 12.05
C ILE A 33 9.85 14.85 11.34
N THR A 34 10.68 13.98 11.90
CA THR A 34 10.93 12.64 11.35
C THR A 34 9.64 11.83 11.27
N ASP A 35 8.87 11.77 12.34
CA ASP A 35 7.63 10.98 12.38
C ASP A 35 6.61 11.56 11.39
N SER A 36 6.49 12.88 11.29
CA SER A 36 5.63 13.53 10.29
C SER A 36 6.07 13.21 8.86
N ALA A 37 7.38 13.21 8.58
CA ALA A 37 7.90 12.90 7.25
C ALA A 37 7.66 11.44 6.88
N LEU A 38 7.88 10.50 7.81
CA LEU A 38 7.60 9.07 7.62
C LEU A 38 6.12 8.81 7.34
N GLN A 39 5.21 9.41 8.11
CA GLN A 39 3.77 9.23 7.90
C GLN A 39 3.29 9.87 6.58
N ALA A 40 3.81 11.05 6.23
CA ALA A 40 3.50 11.68 4.95
C ALA A 40 3.96 10.81 3.77
N ALA A 41 5.17 10.24 3.84
CA ALA A 41 5.68 9.31 2.84
C ALA A 41 4.81 8.03 2.76
N LYS A 42 4.44 7.43 3.90
CA LYS A 42 3.57 6.23 3.94
C LYS A 42 2.22 6.51 3.29
N ALA A 43 1.59 7.62 3.64
CA ALA A 43 0.30 8.01 3.07
C ALA A 43 0.38 8.30 1.57
N ALA A 44 1.45 8.96 1.12
CA ALA A 44 1.66 9.23 -0.30
C ALA A 44 1.88 7.96 -1.12
N LEU A 45 2.71 7.02 -0.64
CA LEU A 45 2.96 5.75 -1.33
C LEU A 45 1.69 4.92 -1.42
N LEU A 46 0.94 4.84 -0.33
CA LEU A 46 -0.33 4.13 -0.30
C LEU A 46 -1.40 4.83 -1.17
N GLY A 47 -1.43 6.16 -1.19
CA GLY A 47 -2.33 6.92 -2.05
C GLY A 47 -2.01 6.73 -3.54
N TRP A 48 -0.72 6.78 -3.90
CA TRP A 48 -0.26 6.58 -5.26
C TRP A 48 -0.58 5.18 -5.78
N THR A 49 -0.29 4.12 -5.00
CA THR A 49 -0.57 2.74 -5.40
C THR A 49 -2.06 2.46 -5.59
N VAL A 50 -2.93 3.05 -4.77
CA VAL A 50 -4.40 2.91 -4.90
C VAL A 50 -4.97 3.75 -6.04
N SER A 51 -4.37 4.92 -6.31
CA SER A 51 -4.85 5.85 -7.34
C SER A 51 -4.22 5.65 -8.71
N HIS A 52 -3.32 4.67 -8.88
CA HIS A 52 -2.78 4.32 -10.18
C HIS A 52 -3.92 4.04 -11.17
N ALA A 53 -3.83 4.60 -12.37
CA ALA A 53 -4.91 4.53 -13.35
C ALA A 53 -5.06 3.11 -13.90
N ASP A 54 -3.93 2.53 -14.29
CA ASP A 54 -3.91 1.30 -15.11
C ASP A 54 -3.45 0.05 -14.33
N LEU A 55 -2.82 0.24 -13.17
CA LEU A 55 -2.10 -0.81 -12.44
C LEU A 55 -2.11 -0.54 -10.92
N PRO A 56 -3.30 -0.48 -10.30
CA PRO A 56 -3.39 -0.27 -8.87
C PRO A 56 -2.73 -1.42 -8.10
N GLY A 57 -2.05 -1.08 -7.01
CA GLY A 57 -1.31 -2.05 -6.20
C GLY A 57 0.18 -2.14 -6.52
N LEU A 58 0.64 -1.62 -7.66
CA LEU A 58 2.07 -1.52 -7.96
C LEU A 58 2.73 -0.38 -7.18
N LEU A 59 4.05 -0.33 -7.21
CA LEU A 59 4.92 0.68 -6.59
C LEU A 59 6.09 1.03 -7.51
N LEU A 60 6.74 2.15 -7.20
CA LEU A 60 7.93 2.63 -7.91
C LEU A 60 9.19 1.88 -7.46
N TYR A 61 10.22 1.86 -8.32
CA TYR A 61 11.56 1.53 -7.88
C TYR A 61 12.12 2.63 -6.98
N PRO A 62 12.98 2.31 -6.00
CA PRO A 62 13.73 3.34 -5.29
C PRO A 62 14.68 4.16 -6.21
N ASP A 63 15.12 5.32 -5.71
CA ASP A 63 16.18 6.16 -6.29
C ASP A 63 17.55 5.58 -5.88
N HIS A 64 18.40 5.18 -6.83
CA HIS A 64 19.61 4.39 -6.61
C HIS A 64 20.87 5.04 -7.19
N ASN A 65 21.88 5.20 -6.34
CA ASN A 65 23.22 5.63 -6.77
C ASN A 65 23.97 4.70 -7.74
N ASN A 66 23.48 3.49 -7.99
CA ASN A 66 24.18 2.49 -8.80
C ASN A 66 23.84 2.57 -10.30
N THR A 67 22.76 3.28 -10.67
CA THR A 67 22.25 3.31 -12.04
C THR A 67 22.67 4.58 -12.77
N ASP A 68 22.55 5.75 -12.13
CA ASP A 68 22.93 7.03 -12.72
C ASP A 68 24.04 7.77 -11.94
N GLY A 69 24.51 7.18 -10.83
CA GLY A 69 25.58 7.71 -10.01
C GLY A 69 25.16 8.81 -9.03
N ASN A 70 23.86 9.02 -8.79
CA ASN A 70 23.38 10.05 -7.87
C ASN A 70 22.11 9.62 -7.11
N TYR A 71 21.58 10.54 -6.29
CA TYR A 71 20.22 10.43 -5.77
C TYR A 71 19.48 11.71 -6.18
N ASP A 72 18.88 11.77 -7.36
CA ASP A 72 18.25 12.99 -7.88
C ASP A 72 16.75 13.11 -7.55
N GLY A 73 16.20 12.12 -6.84
CA GLY A 73 14.78 12.00 -6.54
C GLY A 73 13.99 11.19 -7.58
N THR A 74 14.63 10.72 -8.65
CA THR A 74 13.99 9.90 -9.67
C THR A 74 14.02 8.43 -9.28
N SER A 75 12.91 7.74 -9.49
CA SER A 75 12.85 6.28 -9.39
C SER A 75 13.75 5.63 -10.44
N ASP A 76 14.81 4.93 -10.05
CA ASP A 76 15.74 4.31 -11.00
C ASP A 76 15.32 2.89 -11.31
N CYS A 77 14.49 2.69 -12.34
CA CYS A 77 14.11 1.35 -12.77
C CYS A 77 15.31 0.69 -13.48
N PRO A 78 16.01 -0.27 -12.85
CA PRO A 78 17.22 -0.80 -13.42
C PRO A 78 16.91 -1.85 -14.49
N SER A 79 17.80 -1.98 -15.48
CA SER A 79 17.76 -3.11 -16.43
C SER A 79 18.10 -4.46 -15.78
N ILE A 80 18.73 -4.44 -14.60
CA ILE A 80 19.24 -5.61 -13.90
C ILE A 80 18.34 -5.98 -12.72
N SER A 81 17.81 -7.19 -12.76
CA SER A 81 17.07 -7.81 -11.67
C SER A 81 18.06 -8.26 -10.57
N GLY A 82 18.02 -7.64 -9.41
CA GLY A 82 18.79 -8.03 -8.23
C GLY A 82 18.40 -7.18 -7.03
N ASN A 83 18.44 -7.76 -5.83
CA ASN A 83 17.79 -7.19 -4.65
C ASN A 83 18.39 -5.87 -4.18
N ALA A 84 19.60 -5.53 -4.66
CA ALA A 84 20.18 -4.21 -4.53
C ALA A 84 19.36 -3.09 -5.20
N SER A 85 18.38 -3.43 -6.04
CA SER A 85 17.45 -2.51 -6.69
C SER A 85 16.13 -2.33 -5.94
N LEU A 86 16.02 -2.94 -4.75
CA LEU A 86 14.81 -2.93 -3.93
C LEU A 86 14.97 -2.03 -2.71
N LEU A 87 16.11 -1.35 -2.57
CA LEU A 87 16.42 -0.41 -1.50
C LEU A 87 17.21 0.78 -2.05
N GLY A 88 16.67 1.99 -1.87
CA GLY A 88 17.31 3.23 -2.28
C GLY A 88 16.72 4.43 -1.54
N ALA A 89 17.03 5.65 -2.01
CA ALA A 89 16.36 6.84 -1.53
C ALA A 89 14.88 6.82 -1.97
N LEU A 90 14.01 7.46 -1.20
CA LEU A 90 12.61 7.64 -1.57
C LEU A 90 12.53 8.57 -2.78
N PRO A 91 12.01 8.13 -3.95
CA PRO A 91 11.84 8.99 -5.10
C PRO A 91 10.69 9.97 -4.91
N ASP A 92 10.79 11.15 -5.52
CA ASP A 92 9.72 12.15 -5.63
C ASP A 92 9.10 12.22 -7.04
N LYS A 93 9.76 11.61 -8.03
CA LYS A 93 9.32 11.52 -9.43
C LYS A 93 9.62 10.15 -10.05
N ILE A 94 8.85 9.82 -11.08
CA ILE A 94 9.03 8.63 -11.91
C ILE A 94 10.11 8.93 -12.96
N ASP A 95 10.91 7.93 -13.34
CA ASP A 95 11.84 8.08 -14.46
C ASP A 95 11.10 8.30 -15.79
N SER A 96 11.36 9.47 -16.37
CA SER A 96 10.89 9.85 -17.70
C SER A 96 11.49 9.00 -18.83
N ASN A 97 12.58 8.27 -18.57
CA ASN A 97 13.31 7.46 -19.53
C ASN A 97 12.81 6.01 -19.62
N SER A 98 11.54 5.78 -19.24
CA SER A 98 10.81 4.50 -19.34
C SER A 98 10.88 3.82 -20.71
N SER A 99 11.26 4.53 -21.78
CA SER A 99 11.46 3.97 -23.12
C SER A 99 12.66 3.02 -23.25
N ASN A 100 13.67 3.12 -22.39
CA ASN A 100 14.86 2.25 -22.46
C ASN A 100 14.75 1.00 -21.59
N PHE A 101 13.89 1.04 -20.58
CA PHE A 101 13.67 -0.06 -19.65
C PHE A 101 12.17 -0.28 -19.55
N GLY A 102 11.62 -1.20 -20.36
CA GLY A 102 10.19 -1.58 -20.35
C GLY A 102 9.67 -2.16 -19.02
N ASN A 103 10.48 -2.07 -17.97
CA ASN A 103 10.20 -2.44 -16.59
C ASN A 103 9.85 -1.22 -15.72
N CYS A 104 9.94 0.01 -16.22
CA CYS A 104 9.38 1.17 -15.52
C CYS A 104 7.87 1.24 -15.72
N LEU A 105 7.18 1.72 -14.69
CA LEU A 105 5.84 2.27 -14.84
C LEU A 105 5.93 3.54 -15.70
N ALA A 106 5.71 3.39 -17.00
CA ALA A 106 5.66 4.51 -17.91
C ALA A 106 4.39 5.33 -17.65
N ASP A 107 4.50 6.44 -16.91
CA ASP A 107 3.48 7.49 -17.02
C ASP A 107 3.74 8.21 -18.35
N GLN A 108 2.94 7.91 -19.37
CA GLN A 108 3.00 8.60 -20.66
C GLN A 108 2.74 10.11 -20.55
N ASN A 109 2.27 10.58 -19.39
CA ASN A 109 2.08 11.99 -19.07
C ASN A 109 3.10 12.52 -18.05
N ASN A 110 4.34 12.04 -18.16
CA ASN A 110 5.60 12.67 -17.70
C ASN A 110 5.38 13.79 -16.66
N SER A 111 5.69 13.51 -15.39
CA SER A 111 5.78 14.45 -14.25
C SER A 111 4.60 14.55 -13.25
N ARG A 112 3.79 13.50 -13.01
CA ARG A 112 2.97 13.52 -11.77
C ARG A 112 3.89 13.46 -10.55
N PRO A 113 4.09 14.57 -9.82
CA PRO A 113 4.86 14.50 -8.59
C PRO A 113 4.04 13.66 -7.62
N PHE A 114 4.72 12.86 -6.82
CA PHE A 114 4.13 11.93 -5.86
C PHE A 114 3.37 12.64 -4.70
N GLY A 115 3.13 13.95 -4.82
CA GLY A 115 2.63 14.83 -3.77
C GLY A 115 3.64 15.05 -2.62
N ILE A 116 4.82 14.43 -2.70
CA ILE A 116 5.87 14.46 -1.68
C ILE A 116 7.14 15.10 -2.23
N SER A 117 7.13 16.42 -2.39
CA SER A 117 8.36 17.12 -2.76
C SER A 117 9.35 17.08 -1.59
N TYR A 118 10.45 16.33 -1.75
CA TYR A 118 11.65 16.34 -0.90
C TYR A 118 11.40 16.15 0.61
N LEU A 119 10.68 15.10 0.99
CA LEU A 119 10.56 14.74 2.41
C LEU A 119 11.93 14.41 3.01
N ARG A 120 12.20 14.98 4.19
CA ARG A 120 13.43 14.80 4.95
C ARG A 120 13.10 14.52 6.40
N ASP A 121 13.97 13.76 7.05
CA ASP A 121 13.88 13.53 8.48
C ASP A 121 14.26 14.79 9.28
N GLY A 122 14.13 14.73 10.61
CA GLY A 122 14.50 15.81 11.51
C GLY A 122 15.99 16.18 11.53
N SER A 123 16.86 15.38 10.90
CA SER A 123 18.28 15.71 10.69
C SER A 123 18.54 16.42 9.36
N GLY A 124 17.51 16.55 8.51
CA GLY A 124 17.64 17.08 7.15
C GLY A 124 18.09 16.04 6.12
N THR A 125 18.14 14.76 6.47
CA THR A 125 18.54 13.67 5.57
C THR A 125 17.34 13.18 4.76
N LYS A 126 17.57 12.69 3.54
CA LYS A 126 16.53 12.04 2.73
C LYS A 126 15.99 10.80 3.43
N LEU A 127 14.73 10.48 3.17
CA LEU A 127 14.16 9.18 3.53
C LEU A 127 14.66 8.09 2.56
N TRP A 128 14.77 6.88 3.07
CA TRP A 128 15.05 5.66 2.33
C TRP A 128 13.79 4.85 2.16
N TYR A 129 13.78 4.02 1.13
CA TYR A 129 12.61 3.29 0.69
C TYR A 129 13.03 1.91 0.21
N ALA A 130 12.34 0.89 0.72
CA ALA A 130 12.44 -0.48 0.26
C ALA A 130 11.09 -1.03 -0.15
N VAL A 131 11.09 -1.88 -1.18
CA VAL A 131 9.86 -2.35 -1.82
C VAL A 131 9.90 -3.85 -2.10
N SER A 132 8.78 -4.51 -1.86
CA SER A 132 8.59 -5.92 -2.22
C SER A 132 8.64 -6.11 -3.73
N GLN A 133 9.32 -7.17 -4.14
CA GLN A 133 9.47 -7.56 -5.55
C GLN A 133 8.12 -7.76 -6.24
N ASN A 134 7.13 -8.20 -5.46
CA ASN A 134 5.78 -8.46 -5.91
C ASN A 134 5.05 -7.21 -6.40
N LEU A 135 5.54 -6.01 -6.06
CA LEU A 135 4.88 -4.73 -6.35
C LEU A 135 5.57 -3.96 -7.48
N LEU A 136 6.57 -4.54 -8.14
CA LEU A 136 7.33 -3.88 -9.18
C LEU A 136 7.04 -4.49 -10.55
N THR A 137 6.94 -3.65 -11.57
CA THR A 137 6.91 -4.09 -12.97
C THR A 137 8.28 -4.64 -13.38
N GLY A 138 8.30 -5.77 -14.08
CA GLY A 138 9.52 -6.31 -14.69
C GLY A 138 10.60 -6.86 -13.74
N TYR A 139 10.27 -7.08 -12.46
CA TYR A 139 11.19 -7.62 -11.44
C TYR A 139 10.76 -9.02 -10.99
N PRO A 140 11.69 -10.00 -10.93
CA PRO A 140 11.63 -11.25 -11.68
C PRO A 140 10.28 -11.98 -11.52
N GLY A 141 9.38 -11.73 -12.45
CA GLY A 141 7.99 -12.21 -12.41
C GLY A 141 7.22 -11.78 -13.65
N PRO A 142 5.93 -12.14 -13.79
CA PRO A 142 5.12 -11.72 -14.94
C PRO A 142 5.25 -10.21 -15.16
N THR A 143 5.22 -9.79 -16.43
CA THR A 143 5.49 -8.42 -16.90
C THR A 143 4.68 -7.34 -16.16
N THR A 144 3.56 -7.72 -15.53
CA THR A 144 2.74 -6.89 -14.65
C THR A 144 2.17 -7.76 -13.51
N PRO A 145 2.69 -7.68 -12.28
CA PRO A 145 2.06 -8.39 -11.17
C PRO A 145 0.67 -7.80 -10.89
N GLU A 146 -0.33 -8.66 -10.76
CA GLU A 146 -1.68 -8.25 -10.39
C GLU A 146 -1.91 -8.53 -8.91
N ILE A 147 -2.00 -7.46 -8.12
CA ILE A 147 -2.23 -7.57 -6.68
C ILE A 147 -3.73 -7.71 -6.44
N THR A 148 -4.14 -8.91 -6.03
CA THR A 148 -5.54 -9.26 -5.76
C THR A 148 -5.68 -9.87 -4.36
N THR A 149 -6.91 -10.11 -3.92
CA THR A 149 -7.19 -10.70 -2.60
C THR A 149 -6.77 -12.16 -2.47
N ALA A 150 -6.57 -12.89 -3.58
CA ALA A 150 -6.00 -14.24 -3.57
C ALA A 150 -4.59 -14.29 -2.94
N TRP A 151 -3.86 -13.19 -2.97
CA TRP A 151 -2.52 -13.08 -2.41
C TRP A 151 -2.49 -13.12 -0.88
N LEU A 152 -3.63 -12.87 -0.22
CA LEU A 152 -3.74 -12.98 1.23
C LEU A 152 -3.47 -14.41 1.71
N ASP A 153 -3.93 -15.40 0.95
CA ASP A 153 -3.86 -16.82 1.32
C ASP A 153 -2.69 -17.58 0.68
N THR A 154 -1.94 -16.95 -0.22
CA THR A 154 -0.82 -17.60 -0.92
C THR A 154 0.34 -17.88 0.06
N PRO A 155 0.66 -19.15 0.39
CA PRO A 155 1.75 -19.48 1.30
C PRO A 155 3.10 -19.26 0.59
N ALA A 156 4.01 -18.54 1.24
CA ALA A 156 5.34 -18.17 0.75
C ALA A 156 6.14 -19.32 0.08
N PRO A 157 6.86 -19.02 -1.02
CA PRO A 157 8.25 -18.61 -0.88
C PRO A 157 8.34 -17.11 -1.22
N SER A 158 7.91 -16.25 -0.30
CA SER A 158 7.48 -14.92 -0.67
C SER A 158 8.65 -13.96 -0.83
N LEU A 159 8.60 -13.21 -1.93
CA LEU A 159 9.45 -12.05 -2.21
C LEU A 159 8.98 -10.78 -1.44
N TRP A 160 8.19 -10.97 -0.38
CA TRP A 160 7.75 -9.91 0.52
C TRP A 160 8.85 -9.57 1.52
N LEU A 161 8.85 -8.32 1.97
CA LEU A 161 9.82 -7.84 2.96
C LEU A 161 9.47 -8.35 4.36
N LYS A 162 10.43 -8.27 5.28
CA LYS A 162 10.25 -8.67 6.68
C LYS A 162 10.70 -7.57 7.62
N ILE A 163 10.02 -7.44 8.76
CA ILE A 163 10.43 -6.54 9.85
C ILE A 163 10.70 -7.33 11.12
N CYS A 164 11.90 -7.20 11.66
CA CYS A 164 12.24 -7.65 13.00
C CYS A 164 12.11 -6.48 13.99
N ASN A 165 11.18 -6.58 14.93
CA ASN A 165 10.88 -5.53 15.90
C ASN A 165 11.27 -5.88 17.35
N GLY A 166 12.24 -6.79 17.51
CA GLY A 166 12.63 -7.37 18.80
C GLY A 166 11.79 -8.58 19.24
N SER A 167 10.73 -8.93 18.50
CA SER A 167 10.00 -10.19 18.65
C SER A 167 10.79 -11.38 18.09
N SER A 168 10.51 -12.60 18.56
CA SER A 168 11.05 -13.85 18.02
C SER A 168 10.50 -14.22 16.65
N THR A 169 9.35 -13.65 16.28
CA THR A 169 8.67 -13.86 15.00
C THR A 169 8.69 -12.54 14.23
N PRO A 170 9.24 -12.49 13.00
CA PRO A 170 9.18 -11.31 12.16
C PRO A 170 7.72 -10.95 11.83
N ILE A 171 7.50 -9.67 11.53
CA ILE A 171 6.34 -9.28 10.73
C ILE A 171 6.70 -9.65 9.29
N ASP A 172 6.12 -10.74 8.82
CA ASP A 172 6.22 -11.17 7.42
C ASP A 172 5.21 -10.40 6.54
N ASP A 173 5.30 -10.61 5.23
CA ASP A 173 4.39 -10.05 4.23
C ASP A 173 4.35 -8.51 4.23
N VAL A 174 5.52 -7.87 4.35
CA VAL A 174 5.62 -6.41 4.24
C VAL A 174 5.74 -5.98 2.78
N ALA A 175 4.84 -5.09 2.36
CA ALA A 175 4.75 -4.55 1.01
C ALA A 175 5.88 -3.55 0.73
N PHE A 176 6.10 -2.61 1.65
CA PHE A 176 7.19 -1.66 1.56
C PHE A 176 7.57 -1.10 2.93
N VAL A 177 8.78 -0.55 3.01
CA VAL A 177 9.36 0.08 4.20
C VAL A 177 9.89 1.46 3.83
N ILE A 178 9.67 2.45 4.69
CA ILE A 178 10.27 3.78 4.60
C ILE A 178 11.11 3.98 5.84
N ILE A 179 12.35 4.44 5.66
CA ILE A 179 13.35 4.53 6.72
C ILE A 179 13.88 5.96 6.79
N ALA A 180 13.94 6.51 8.00
CA ALA A 180 14.58 7.77 8.32
C ALA A 180 15.91 7.46 9.02
N PRO A 181 17.07 7.81 8.41
CA PRO A 181 18.38 7.42 8.92
C PRO A 181 18.85 8.23 10.14
N GLY A 182 18.18 9.35 10.46
CA GLY A 182 18.60 10.22 11.55
C GLY A 182 19.97 10.87 11.30
N PRO A 183 20.55 11.54 12.32
CA PRO A 183 21.88 12.14 12.21
C PRO A 183 22.99 11.09 11.98
N PRO A 184 24.11 11.46 11.34
CA PRO A 184 25.22 10.53 11.10
C PRO A 184 25.78 9.95 12.40
N LEU A 185 25.95 8.63 12.46
CA LEU A 185 26.67 7.95 13.53
C LEU A 185 28.16 7.76 13.19
N GLY A 186 28.95 7.34 14.18
CA GLY A 186 30.39 7.14 14.02
C GLY A 186 30.72 6.18 12.88
N GLY A 187 31.55 6.62 11.93
CA GLY A 187 31.98 5.81 10.78
C GLY A 187 31.12 5.99 9.52
N GLN A 188 29.98 6.65 9.61
CA GLN A 188 29.17 6.98 8.43
C GLN A 188 29.76 8.18 7.68
N ASN A 189 30.09 8.00 6.40
CA ASN A 189 30.55 9.08 5.53
C ASN A 189 29.50 9.41 4.46
N ARG A 190 28.73 10.47 4.71
CA ARG A 190 27.67 10.96 3.82
C ARG A 190 28.13 12.05 2.83
N ASN A 191 29.43 12.33 2.74
CA ASN A 191 29.98 13.44 1.94
C ASN A 191 30.30 13.07 0.48
N ALA A 192 30.21 11.79 0.10
CA ALA A 192 30.34 11.41 -1.30
C ALA A 192 29.18 11.98 -2.13
N ALA A 193 29.37 12.10 -3.44
CA ALA A 193 28.31 12.58 -4.35
C ALA A 193 27.06 11.69 -4.28
N ALA A 194 27.25 10.38 -4.10
CA ALA A 194 26.18 9.40 -3.96
C ALA A 194 26.61 8.27 -3.00
N PRO A 195 26.64 8.52 -1.67
CA PRO A 195 27.13 7.55 -0.70
C PRO A 195 26.21 6.32 -0.66
N ALA A 196 26.79 5.12 -0.54
CA ALA A 196 25.99 3.88 -0.46
C ALA A 196 25.08 3.86 0.78
N ALA A 197 24.01 3.06 0.75
CA ALA A 197 23.02 2.90 1.83
C ALA A 197 23.63 2.65 3.21
N ILE A 198 24.71 1.87 3.28
CA ILE A 198 25.46 1.58 4.51
C ILE A 198 26.06 2.81 5.20
N ASN A 199 26.20 3.95 4.49
CA ASN A 199 26.63 5.23 5.07
C ASN A 199 25.48 6.03 5.69
N PHE A 200 24.26 5.52 5.60
CA PHE A 200 23.05 6.16 6.13
C PHE A 200 22.31 5.26 7.10
N LEU A 201 22.18 3.98 6.77
CA LEU A 201 21.34 3.02 7.48
C LEU A 201 22.20 2.11 8.35
N GLU A 202 21.67 1.73 9.50
CA GLU A 202 22.37 0.94 10.49
C GLU A 202 21.89 -0.51 10.53
N GLY A 203 22.71 -1.34 11.17
CA GLY A 203 22.31 -2.66 11.60
C GLY A 203 22.49 -2.83 13.09
N ILE A 204 21.73 -3.77 13.66
CA ILE A 204 21.92 -4.21 15.03
C ILE A 204 22.08 -5.73 15.07
N PRO A 205 22.90 -6.24 16.00
CA PRO A 205 22.79 -7.62 16.43
C PRO A 205 21.37 -7.83 16.96
N ASN A 206 20.56 -8.60 16.24
CA ASN A 206 19.23 -8.95 16.68
C ASN A 206 19.31 -10.30 17.41
N GLY A 207 18.89 -10.30 18.67
CA GLY A 207 18.87 -11.49 19.51
C GLY A 207 17.72 -12.46 19.21
N GLY A 208 17.03 -12.27 18.07
CA GLY A 208 15.89 -13.07 17.67
C GLY A 208 16.26 -14.51 17.30
N THR A 209 15.24 -15.29 17.01
CA THR A 209 15.37 -16.66 16.47
C THR A 209 14.87 -16.71 15.02
N GLY A 210 15.27 -17.72 14.25
CA GLY A 210 14.77 -17.89 12.86
C GLY A 210 15.24 -16.76 11.94
N ALA A 211 14.32 -16.18 11.15
CA ALA A 211 14.63 -15.10 10.20
C ALA A 211 15.16 -13.82 10.86
N CYS A 212 14.85 -13.60 12.15
CA CYS A 212 15.38 -12.48 12.94
C CYS A 212 16.64 -12.85 13.74
N ALA A 213 17.24 -14.01 13.50
CA ALA A 213 18.49 -14.38 14.17
C ALA A 213 19.68 -13.65 13.55
N GLY A 214 20.65 -13.28 14.38
CA GLY A 214 21.91 -12.69 13.93
C GLY A 214 21.83 -11.17 13.71
N SER A 215 22.81 -10.62 12.99
CA SER A 215 22.84 -9.17 12.73
C SER A 215 21.92 -8.84 11.56
N GLN A 216 20.96 -7.96 11.81
CA GLN A 216 20.02 -7.44 10.81
C GLN A 216 20.43 -6.01 10.46
N SER A 217 20.27 -5.62 9.21
CA SER A 217 20.71 -4.32 8.68
C SER A 217 19.58 -3.65 7.94
N ASN A 218 19.34 -2.37 8.17
CA ASN A 218 18.45 -1.59 7.33
C ASN A 218 19.08 -1.24 5.97
N ALA A 219 20.41 -1.40 5.83
CA ALA A 219 21.10 -1.38 4.55
C ALA A 219 21.10 -2.75 3.84
N ASP A 220 20.22 -3.67 4.23
CA ASP A 220 20.17 -5.02 3.68
C ASP A 220 19.73 -5.01 2.20
N THR A 221 20.51 -5.71 1.38
CA THR A 221 20.27 -5.91 -0.05
C THR A 221 20.33 -7.40 -0.41
N ASP A 222 20.18 -8.28 0.57
CA ASP A 222 20.28 -9.73 0.41
C ASP A 222 18.99 -10.38 -0.12
N ALA A 223 18.95 -11.73 -0.15
CA ALA A 223 17.82 -12.50 -0.65
C ALA A 223 16.54 -12.41 0.19
N ASN A 224 16.66 -12.06 1.47
CA ASN A 224 15.58 -12.14 2.46
C ASN A 224 15.06 -10.76 2.89
N LEU A 225 15.70 -9.66 2.44
CA LEU A 225 15.33 -8.25 2.69
C LEU A 225 14.61 -8.06 4.03
N THR A 226 15.38 -8.18 5.09
CA THR A 226 14.88 -8.12 6.46
C THR A 226 15.35 -6.85 7.14
N PHE A 227 14.39 -6.00 7.49
CA PHE A 227 14.63 -4.71 8.13
C PHE A 227 14.40 -4.82 9.64
N VAL A 228 14.95 -3.86 10.38
CA VAL A 228 14.92 -3.87 11.83
C VAL A 228 14.35 -2.56 12.40
N SER A 229 13.39 -2.71 13.30
CA SER A 229 12.80 -1.63 14.09
C SER A 229 13.19 -1.82 15.54
N ALA A 230 14.04 -0.96 16.08
CA ALA A 230 14.55 -1.07 17.44
C ALA A 230 14.64 0.30 18.14
N PRO A 231 14.72 0.33 19.49
CA PRO A 231 14.99 1.56 20.21
C PRO A 231 16.33 2.18 19.80
N GLN A 232 16.38 3.51 19.79
CA GLN A 232 17.61 4.24 19.49
C GLN A 232 18.72 3.93 20.51
N THR A 233 19.93 3.76 20.01
CA THR A 233 21.15 3.54 20.79
C THR A 233 22.28 4.44 20.26
N ALA A 234 23.49 4.31 20.83
CA ALA A 234 24.67 5.01 20.32
C ALA A 234 25.12 4.55 18.91
N THR A 235 24.63 3.39 18.45
CA THR A 235 25.02 2.75 17.19
C THR A 235 23.83 2.43 16.28
N PHE A 236 22.63 2.89 16.62
CA PHE A 236 21.42 2.67 15.85
C PHE A 236 20.44 3.80 16.08
N ASN A 237 20.06 4.54 15.05
CA ASN A 237 19.10 5.63 15.13
C ASN A 237 18.12 5.70 13.95
N ASP A 238 18.15 4.73 13.05
CA ASP A 238 17.09 4.50 12.09
C ASP A 238 15.70 4.42 12.75
N LYS A 239 14.73 5.09 12.12
CA LYS A 239 13.30 4.90 12.37
C LYS A 239 12.64 4.43 11.09
N LEU A 240 11.67 3.54 11.20
CA LEU A 240 10.93 3.08 10.02
C LEU A 240 9.42 3.09 10.24
N VAL A 241 8.71 3.22 9.12
CA VAL A 241 7.29 2.86 8.99
C VAL A 241 7.16 1.91 7.80
N PHE A 242 6.13 1.09 7.82
CA PHE A 242 5.91 0.11 6.76
C PHE A 242 4.42 -0.07 6.47
N VAL A 243 4.13 -0.72 5.34
CA VAL A 243 2.80 -1.20 4.97
C VAL A 243 2.89 -2.69 4.76
N THR A 244 1.98 -3.43 5.36
CA THR A 244 1.81 -4.87 5.14
C THR A 244 1.01 -5.14 3.87
N LYS A 245 1.15 -6.36 3.33
CA LYS A 245 0.30 -6.90 2.26
C LYS A 245 -1.19 -6.73 2.58
N GLN A 246 -1.58 -6.97 3.83
CA GLN A 246 -2.95 -6.81 4.32
C GLN A 246 -3.42 -5.35 4.25
N GLU A 247 -2.62 -4.41 4.77
CA GLU A 247 -2.93 -2.97 4.71
C GLU A 247 -3.05 -2.49 3.26
N LEU A 248 -2.16 -2.95 2.37
CA LEU A 248 -2.20 -2.61 0.94
C LEU A 248 -3.50 -3.08 0.27
N ILE A 249 -3.83 -4.37 0.40
CA ILE A 249 -5.04 -4.94 -0.21
C ILE A 249 -6.31 -4.30 0.37
N THR A 250 -6.34 -4.07 1.68
CA THR A 250 -7.45 -3.36 2.34
C THR A 250 -7.66 -1.96 1.77
N ALA A 251 -6.58 -1.25 1.42
CA ALA A 251 -6.65 0.07 0.79
C ALA A 251 -7.09 0.00 -0.68
N LEU A 252 -6.77 -1.07 -1.40
CA LEU A 252 -7.16 -1.29 -2.81
C LEU A 252 -8.64 -1.61 -2.98
N VAL A 253 -9.21 -2.47 -2.13
CA VAL A 253 -10.58 -2.98 -2.28
C VAL A 253 -11.64 -1.87 -2.50
N PRO A 254 -11.66 -0.76 -1.73
CA PRO A 254 -12.57 0.35 -1.97
C PRO A 254 -12.50 0.96 -3.37
N ARG A 255 -11.30 1.02 -3.96
CA ARG A 255 -11.10 1.51 -5.33
C ARG A 255 -11.74 0.55 -6.34
N ILE A 256 -11.52 -0.75 -6.17
CA ILE A 256 -12.08 -1.80 -7.04
C ILE A 256 -13.60 -1.71 -7.06
N VAL A 257 -14.20 -1.71 -5.88
CA VAL A 257 -15.65 -1.63 -5.73
C VAL A 257 -16.20 -0.34 -6.32
N ASN A 258 -15.49 0.78 -6.17
CA ASN A 258 -15.93 2.05 -6.74
C ASN A 258 -15.92 2.03 -8.27
N ASP A 259 -14.89 1.46 -8.90
CA ASP A 259 -14.81 1.39 -10.36
C ASP A 259 -15.89 0.47 -10.91
N VAL A 260 -16.14 -0.68 -10.26
CA VAL A 260 -17.27 -1.57 -10.58
C VAL A 260 -18.61 -0.88 -10.39
N ARG A 261 -18.79 -0.14 -9.29
CA ARG A 261 -19.99 0.62 -8.98
C ARG A 261 -20.30 1.64 -10.07
N VAL A 262 -19.31 2.40 -10.54
CA VAL A 262 -19.50 3.42 -11.60
C VAL A 262 -20.03 2.78 -12.88
N GLU A 263 -19.53 1.60 -13.25
CA GLU A 263 -20.02 0.88 -14.43
C GLU A 263 -21.41 0.30 -14.25
N LEU A 264 -21.70 -0.24 -13.06
CA LEU A 264 -23.06 -0.68 -12.69
C LEU A 264 -24.06 0.48 -12.71
N ASP A 265 -23.68 1.66 -12.22
CA ASP A 265 -24.50 2.87 -12.27
C ASP A 265 -24.81 3.26 -13.72
N LYS A 266 -23.82 3.29 -14.61
CA LYS A 266 -24.02 3.56 -16.04
C LYS A 266 -24.97 2.55 -16.68
N PHE A 267 -24.79 1.27 -16.35
CA PHE A 267 -25.65 0.20 -16.86
C PHE A 267 -27.09 0.39 -16.40
N HIS A 268 -27.32 0.69 -15.11
CA HIS A 268 -28.66 0.90 -14.56
C HIS A 268 -29.34 2.12 -15.19
N ILE A 269 -28.62 3.25 -15.36
CA ILE A 269 -29.14 4.44 -16.05
C ILE A 269 -29.67 4.11 -17.46
N GLN A 270 -28.95 3.25 -18.18
CA GLN A 270 -29.29 2.90 -19.57
C GLN A 270 -30.46 1.91 -19.67
N ASN A 271 -30.58 0.98 -18.71
CA ASN A 271 -31.48 -0.15 -18.81
C ASN A 271 -32.64 -0.14 -17.80
N GLY A 272 -32.60 0.75 -16.81
CA GLY A 272 -33.56 0.85 -15.71
C GLY A 272 -33.46 -0.25 -14.66
N GLN A 273 -32.45 -1.12 -14.75
CA GLN A 273 -32.20 -2.23 -13.82
C GLN A 273 -30.74 -2.68 -13.88
N TYR A 274 -30.28 -3.43 -12.87
CA TYR A 274 -29.04 -4.22 -12.95
C TYR A 274 -29.20 -5.50 -13.79
N SER A 275 -28.10 -5.94 -14.41
CA SER A 275 -28.05 -7.19 -15.20
C SER A 275 -28.10 -8.43 -14.30
N ALA A 276 -28.56 -9.55 -14.83
CA ALA A 276 -28.26 -10.86 -14.26
C ALA A 276 -26.74 -11.09 -14.17
N ALA A 277 -26.32 -12.07 -13.36
CA ALA A 277 -24.90 -12.34 -13.12
C ALA A 277 -24.22 -12.90 -14.38
N GLY A 278 -22.91 -12.67 -14.51
CA GLY A 278 -22.08 -13.31 -15.53
C GLY A 278 -21.63 -14.71 -15.11
N ASP A 279 -21.38 -15.60 -16.07
CA ASP A 279 -20.68 -16.86 -15.85
C ASP A 279 -19.16 -16.63 -15.63
N SER A 280 -18.36 -17.69 -15.60
CA SER A 280 -16.91 -17.58 -15.41
C SER A 280 -16.17 -16.88 -16.55
N SER A 281 -16.81 -16.69 -17.70
CA SER A 281 -16.30 -15.91 -18.84
C SER A 281 -16.82 -14.47 -18.85
N GLY A 282 -17.63 -14.09 -17.86
CA GLY A 282 -18.28 -12.78 -17.79
C GLY A 282 -19.51 -12.66 -18.70
N GLU A 283 -19.87 -13.72 -19.42
CA GLU A 283 -21.07 -13.74 -20.26
C GLU A 283 -22.30 -13.78 -19.35
N CYS A 284 -23.23 -12.85 -19.55
CA CYS A 284 -24.44 -12.82 -18.76
C CYS A 284 -25.22 -14.14 -18.84
N ASP A 285 -25.53 -14.70 -17.68
CA ASP A 285 -26.40 -15.85 -17.49
C ASP A 285 -27.74 -15.37 -16.92
N ALA A 286 -28.73 -15.25 -17.79
CA ALA A 286 -30.09 -14.85 -17.43
C ALA A 286 -30.77 -15.74 -16.36
N THR A 287 -30.25 -16.96 -16.15
CA THR A 287 -30.79 -17.89 -15.16
C THR A 287 -30.14 -17.76 -13.78
N SER A 288 -29.05 -16.99 -13.68
CA SER A 288 -28.31 -16.80 -12.45
C SER A 288 -28.31 -15.34 -11.98
N ASN A 289 -28.67 -15.15 -10.72
CA ASN A 289 -28.48 -13.88 -10.04
C ASN A 289 -27.16 -13.82 -9.28
N THR A 290 -26.38 -14.89 -9.17
CA THR A 290 -25.17 -14.95 -8.34
C THR A 290 -24.05 -15.68 -9.05
N SER A 291 -22.96 -15.00 -9.40
CA SER A 291 -21.75 -15.57 -9.98
C SER A 291 -20.71 -14.44 -10.13
N HIS A 292 -20.31 -14.09 -11.35
CA HIS A 292 -19.32 -13.07 -11.66
C HIS A 292 -19.98 -11.80 -12.21
N LEU A 293 -19.18 -10.76 -12.41
CA LEU A 293 -19.64 -9.55 -13.08
C LEU A 293 -20.06 -9.86 -14.54
N PRO A 294 -21.20 -9.32 -15.02
CA PRO A 294 -21.62 -9.47 -16.42
C PRO A 294 -20.83 -8.50 -17.31
N LEU A 295 -19.66 -8.92 -17.80
CA LEU A 295 -18.75 -8.10 -18.61
C LEU A 295 -19.25 -7.91 -20.04
N ASN A 296 -19.84 -8.95 -20.62
CA ASN A 296 -20.29 -8.98 -22.01
C ASN A 296 -21.68 -9.63 -22.12
N ASN A 297 -22.47 -9.14 -23.07
CA ASN A 297 -23.76 -9.70 -23.46
C ASN A 297 -23.67 -10.07 -24.93
N ILE A 298 -23.10 -11.25 -25.22
CA ILE A 298 -22.92 -11.71 -26.60
C ILE A 298 -24.23 -12.27 -27.17
N THR A 299 -25.13 -12.78 -26.30
CA THR A 299 -26.44 -13.29 -26.67
C THR A 299 -27.57 -12.51 -25.99
N PRO A 300 -28.62 -12.08 -26.73
CA PRO A 300 -29.82 -11.49 -26.14
C PRO A 300 -30.67 -12.60 -25.49
N ASP A 301 -30.24 -13.08 -24.33
CA ASP A 301 -31.03 -13.98 -23.48
C ASP A 301 -32.00 -13.19 -22.59
N ILE A 302 -33.15 -13.78 -22.30
CA ILE A 302 -34.24 -13.14 -21.52
C ILE A 302 -33.77 -12.92 -20.08
N GLY A 303 -33.30 -11.72 -19.76
CA GLY A 303 -32.72 -11.37 -18.45
C GLY A 303 -31.36 -10.67 -18.56
N CYS A 304 -30.70 -10.82 -19.70
CA CYS A 304 -29.51 -10.07 -20.09
C CYS A 304 -29.93 -8.87 -20.94
N VAL A 305 -30.06 -7.71 -20.29
CA VAL A 305 -30.45 -6.46 -20.96
C VAL A 305 -29.21 -5.63 -21.33
N GLY A 306 -29.25 -4.93 -22.45
CA GLY A 306 -28.18 -4.00 -22.86
C GLY A 306 -26.83 -4.66 -23.19
N SER A 307 -25.81 -3.83 -23.39
CA SER A 307 -24.41 -4.27 -23.39
C SER A 307 -23.94 -4.42 -21.94
N GLY A 308 -23.20 -5.49 -21.63
CA GLY A 308 -22.58 -5.71 -20.30
C GLY A 308 -21.62 -4.60 -19.86
N LEU A 309 -20.90 -4.82 -18.76
CA LEU A 309 -19.96 -3.87 -18.13
C LEU A 309 -18.65 -3.67 -18.93
N SER A 310 -18.78 -3.29 -20.20
CA SER A 310 -17.71 -3.25 -21.21
C SER A 310 -16.68 -2.11 -21.04
N SER A 311 -16.90 -1.17 -20.13
CA SER A 311 -15.99 -0.05 -19.84
C SER A 311 -15.20 -0.20 -18.54
N LEU A 312 -15.16 -1.39 -17.94
CA LEU A 312 -14.26 -1.66 -16.83
C LEU A 312 -12.79 -1.55 -17.28
N PRO A 313 -11.89 -1.02 -16.44
CA PRO A 313 -10.46 -1.05 -16.70
C PRO A 313 -9.97 -2.47 -16.98
N GLU A 314 -8.98 -2.61 -17.87
CA GLU A 314 -8.41 -3.89 -18.28
C GLU A 314 -7.98 -4.75 -17.09
N TRP A 315 -7.35 -4.11 -16.10
CA TRP A 315 -6.86 -4.72 -14.86
C TRP A 315 -7.98 -5.21 -13.92
N ILE A 316 -9.23 -4.78 -14.12
CA ILE A 316 -10.40 -5.35 -13.42
C ILE A 316 -10.97 -6.53 -14.19
N GLY A 317 -11.19 -6.42 -15.51
CA GLY A 317 -12.22 -7.23 -16.15
C GLY A 317 -12.10 -7.51 -17.63
N LEU A 318 -10.92 -7.45 -18.26
CA LEU A 318 -10.79 -7.94 -19.65
C LEU A 318 -10.14 -9.33 -19.74
N ASN A 319 -9.48 -9.78 -18.69
CA ASN A 319 -9.02 -11.15 -18.58
C ASN A 319 -9.82 -11.87 -17.49
N THR A 320 -10.62 -12.85 -17.88
CA THR A 320 -11.52 -13.57 -16.95
C THR A 320 -10.80 -14.61 -16.11
N THR A 321 -9.51 -14.86 -16.39
CA THR A 321 -8.72 -15.93 -15.75
C THR A 321 -7.72 -15.38 -14.73
N ILE A 322 -7.43 -14.08 -14.75
CA ILE A 322 -6.49 -13.40 -13.84
C ILE A 322 -7.09 -12.04 -13.40
N GLY A 323 -6.43 -11.34 -12.51
CA GLY A 323 -6.84 -10.02 -12.05
C GLY A 323 -8.00 -10.04 -11.05
N TRP A 324 -8.73 -8.93 -10.96
CA TRP A 324 -9.79 -8.76 -9.96
C TRP A 324 -11.11 -9.43 -10.34
N PHE A 325 -11.36 -9.69 -11.62
CA PHE A 325 -12.58 -10.33 -12.10
C PHE A 325 -12.91 -11.66 -11.39
N PRO A 326 -12.02 -12.66 -11.36
CA PRO A 326 -12.31 -13.94 -10.70
C PRO A 326 -12.47 -13.78 -9.18
N GLU A 327 -12.00 -12.66 -8.61
CA GLU A 327 -12.11 -12.40 -7.19
C GLU A 327 -13.44 -11.77 -6.79
N ILE A 328 -14.23 -11.24 -7.74
CA ILE A 328 -15.47 -10.52 -7.45
C ILE A 328 -16.67 -11.43 -7.67
N THR A 329 -17.31 -11.82 -6.56
CA THR A 329 -18.65 -12.42 -6.62
C THR A 329 -19.70 -11.32 -6.71
N TYR A 330 -20.48 -11.34 -7.79
CA TYR A 330 -21.63 -10.47 -8.02
C TYR A 330 -22.92 -11.20 -7.68
N ASN A 331 -23.85 -10.50 -7.02
CA ASN A 331 -25.16 -11.01 -6.70
C ASN A 331 -26.26 -9.96 -6.93
N LYS A 332 -27.10 -10.13 -7.94
CA LYS A 332 -28.31 -9.33 -8.16
C LYS A 332 -29.37 -9.71 -7.13
N VAL A 333 -29.65 -8.81 -6.19
CA VAL A 333 -30.70 -9.02 -5.17
C VAL A 333 -32.07 -8.70 -5.76
N ASN A 334 -32.16 -7.58 -6.48
CA ASN A 334 -33.33 -7.16 -7.26
C ASN A 334 -32.87 -6.17 -8.35
N ASP A 335 -33.82 -5.53 -9.05
CA ASP A 335 -33.50 -4.62 -10.17
C ASP A 335 -32.72 -3.37 -9.74
N ASP A 336 -32.81 -2.97 -8.47
CA ASP A 336 -32.22 -1.77 -7.90
C ASP A 336 -31.18 -2.07 -6.80
N GLU A 337 -30.83 -3.34 -6.56
CA GLU A 337 -29.90 -3.72 -5.51
C GLU A 337 -29.02 -4.89 -5.93
N VAL A 338 -27.71 -4.72 -5.74
CA VAL A 338 -26.70 -5.76 -5.94
C VAL A 338 -25.79 -5.86 -4.72
N THR A 339 -25.19 -7.03 -4.53
CA THR A 339 -24.08 -7.20 -3.59
C THR A 339 -22.82 -7.66 -4.30
N LEU A 340 -21.68 -7.13 -3.87
CA LEU A 340 -20.35 -7.53 -4.30
C LEU A 340 -19.62 -8.13 -3.10
N LYS A 341 -18.96 -9.27 -3.29
CA LYS A 341 -18.05 -9.87 -2.32
C LYS A 341 -16.72 -10.13 -3.01
N LEU A 342 -15.63 -9.99 -2.28
CA LEU A 342 -14.31 -10.35 -2.78
C LEU A 342 -13.81 -11.61 -2.08
N THR A 343 -13.19 -12.53 -2.82
CA THR A 343 -12.53 -13.71 -2.24
C THR A 343 -11.57 -13.28 -1.14
N ASN A 344 -11.48 -14.05 -0.06
CA ASN A 344 -10.56 -13.80 1.08
C ASN A 344 -10.78 -12.45 1.78
N CYS A 345 -11.90 -11.80 1.51
CA CYS A 345 -12.38 -10.64 2.24
C CYS A 345 -13.74 -10.98 2.86
N ALA A 346 -13.91 -10.72 4.14
CA ALA A 346 -15.21 -10.89 4.79
C ALA A 346 -16.22 -9.79 4.36
N ILE A 347 -15.76 -8.75 3.66
CA ILE A 347 -16.54 -7.56 3.33
C ILE A 347 -17.58 -7.88 2.25
N THR A 348 -18.85 -7.58 2.55
CA THR A 348 -19.90 -7.48 1.54
C THR A 348 -20.20 -6.01 1.28
N PHE A 349 -20.19 -5.61 0.01
CA PHE A 349 -20.61 -4.29 -0.45
C PHE A 349 -22.01 -4.41 -1.00
N THR A 350 -22.96 -3.68 -0.41
CA THR A 350 -24.31 -3.56 -0.97
C THR A 350 -24.41 -2.25 -1.70
N LEU A 351 -24.85 -2.31 -2.96
CA LEU A 351 -25.06 -1.14 -3.81
C LEU A 351 -26.55 -1.04 -4.12
N LYS A 352 -27.20 0.05 -3.67
CA LYS A 352 -28.63 0.32 -3.90
C LYS A 352 -28.82 1.53 -4.79
N TRP A 353 -29.52 1.36 -5.91
CA TRP A 353 -29.88 2.44 -6.81
C TRP A 353 -30.96 3.31 -6.16
N ASN A 354 -30.70 4.62 -6.04
CA ASN A 354 -31.70 5.55 -5.55
C ASN A 354 -31.99 6.62 -6.61
N THR A 355 -33.26 6.94 -6.76
CA THR A 355 -33.77 7.89 -7.77
C THR A 355 -33.80 9.34 -7.26
N THR A 356 -33.50 9.58 -5.97
CA THR A 356 -33.63 10.88 -5.32
C THR A 356 -32.46 11.12 -4.34
N PRO A 357 -31.81 12.30 -4.30
CA PRO A 357 -32.10 13.54 -5.03
C PRO A 357 -31.42 13.66 -6.42
N ALA A 358 -30.54 12.74 -6.79
CA ALA A 358 -30.02 12.57 -8.15
C ALA A 358 -29.90 11.06 -8.44
N PRO A 359 -30.08 10.59 -9.70
CA PRO A 359 -29.94 9.18 -10.03
C PRO A 359 -28.51 8.69 -9.74
N GLY A 360 -28.38 7.70 -8.86
CA GLY A 360 -27.09 7.13 -8.48
C GLY A 360 -27.16 6.30 -7.20
N HIS A 361 -26.07 5.58 -6.92
CA HIS A 361 -25.91 4.90 -5.63
C HIS A 361 -25.86 5.88 -4.47
N SER A 362 -26.78 5.70 -3.53
CA SER A 362 -26.96 6.52 -2.33
C SER A 362 -26.20 5.94 -1.13
N ASP A 363 -26.02 4.62 -1.08
CA ASP A 363 -25.41 3.94 0.05
C ASP A 363 -24.56 2.77 -0.41
N VAL A 364 -23.25 2.86 -0.13
CA VAL A 364 -22.34 1.72 -0.14
C VAL A 364 -22.16 1.30 1.32
N THR A 365 -22.97 0.36 1.80
CA THR A 365 -22.78 -0.17 3.16
C THR A 365 -21.69 -1.23 3.15
N ARG A 366 -20.76 -1.14 4.11
CA ARG A 366 -19.65 -2.07 4.30
C ARG A 366 -19.82 -2.81 5.62
N SER A 367 -19.67 -4.12 5.61
CA SER A 367 -19.64 -4.91 6.83
C SER A 367 -18.93 -6.24 6.57
N PRO A 368 -17.87 -6.61 7.33
CA PRO A 368 -17.05 -5.85 8.30
C PRO A 368 -16.04 -4.89 7.60
N PRO A 369 -15.22 -4.10 8.33
CA PRO A 369 -14.38 -3.04 7.73
C PRO A 369 -13.06 -3.53 7.10
N ALA A 370 -12.69 -4.79 7.27
CA ALA A 370 -11.39 -5.30 6.88
C ALA A 370 -11.52 -6.61 6.09
N CYS A 371 -10.69 -6.72 5.04
CA CYS A 371 -10.05 -7.98 4.72
C CYS A 371 -8.95 -8.16 5.78
#